data_AF-A0A2P6TSS8-F1
#
_entry.id   AF-A0A2P6TSS8-F1
#
_cell.length_a   1.000
_cell.length_b   1.000
_cell.length_c   1.000
_cell.angle_alpha   90.00
_cell.angle_beta   90.00
_cell.angle_gamma   90.00
#
_symmetry.space_group_name_H-M   'P 1'
#
loop_
_entity.id
_entity.type
_entity.pdbx_description
1 polymer ?
#
loop_
_entity_poly.entity_id
_entity_poly.type
_entity_poly.pdbx_seq_one_letter_code
_entity_poly.pdbx_strand_id
1 'polypeptide(L)'
;MAAASAGGLNTAIDPSFYLLEESLADLADAAIAVGGYSLPVHSQLLSLQSGVLRELFRGERESGGRSDAVVLREPFSAFTVIEVAWFLRLAYCLDPEQGERDLQQMGSCLSAVLRLAHALDAPRLLKKVERHIADKLSSGSVGAIVECIDLAEQCQLDGLYTKCVLRLAARLCTPGGDGDGFSHAAALASMDKGTILLTLGALAEAARRTSQSYGTYGGAPLVAAFLPTEAHLQEVQSFDDRRRSVQSKLDCVSQLLERQQRELRQLQQAAQEQVQSAVQAAEQELSRASQQLQAWLRQVERVQEELERRDEQIASLQQQLEQRQEEREGATAAVALAGIAASTAEQQGQQAEAAAISLALLVHESAEAAERYQEEAAAARQEAAQAREAAAVQQQHVGKLMGAVWELMRTCNHDLCAALTPHLAAAEGVAVEAAAAPAAAAEPQAAAGEVAAPLVAAAGEATTAAAAATGEAAAAPAAAAGPQQREASQRSPGSQWQQQLADVLLQLRAEERPQATEQFERRQQRQRQRWQQRQQAAELREAQEEQRQRQQRAQRQQQLQRAPQERRKQQRQQKRSGQKQSKRLKLQDPTQQGQREG
;
A
#
# COMPACT_ATOMS: atom_id res chain seq x y z
N MET A 1 16.63 27.09 -21.82
CA MET A 1 15.45 27.40 -22.65
C MET A 1 15.29 26.31 -23.71
N ALA A 2 14.85 25.11 -23.31
CA ALA A 2 14.66 23.97 -24.20
C ALA A 2 13.36 23.24 -23.81
N ALA A 3 12.22 23.93 -23.93
CA ALA A 3 10.88 23.38 -23.76
C ALA A 3 10.08 23.69 -25.03
N ALA A 4 10.38 23.00 -26.13
CA ALA A 4 9.66 23.18 -27.40
C ALA A 4 9.83 21.98 -28.35
N SER A 5 9.50 20.76 -27.90
CA SER A 5 9.22 19.64 -28.85
C SER A 5 8.44 18.48 -28.21
N ALA A 6 7.55 18.74 -27.25
CA ALA A 6 6.50 17.77 -26.90
C ALA A 6 5.31 18.08 -27.82
N GLY A 7 4.90 17.12 -28.65
CA GLY A 7 3.85 17.28 -29.65
C GLY A 7 2.63 18.02 -29.11
N GLY A 8 2.17 19.04 -29.85
CA GLY A 8 1.25 20.09 -29.40
C GLY A 8 0.01 19.60 -28.66
N LEU A 9 0.13 19.46 -27.35
CA LEU A 9 -1.00 19.33 -26.45
C LEU A 9 -1.55 20.75 -26.22
N ASN A 10 -2.83 20.93 -26.51
CA ASN A 10 -3.50 22.21 -26.27
C ASN A 10 -3.57 22.50 -24.77
N THR A 11 -3.58 23.76 -24.38
CA THR A 11 -3.88 24.22 -23.02
C THR A 11 -5.35 24.64 -22.96
N ALA A 12 -6.25 23.80 -22.42
CA ALA A 12 -7.68 24.15 -22.29
C ALA A 12 -7.92 25.19 -21.21
N ILE A 13 -7.13 25.12 -20.13
CA ILE A 13 -7.31 25.92 -18.94
C ILE A 13 -6.09 26.83 -18.84
N ASP A 14 -6.36 28.12 -18.71
CA ASP A 14 -5.35 29.12 -18.44
C ASP A 14 -4.60 28.74 -17.14
N PRO A 15 -3.26 28.56 -17.17
CA PRO A 15 -2.48 28.28 -15.97
C PRO A 15 -2.73 29.26 -14.82
N SER A 16 -3.10 30.52 -15.12
CA SER A 16 -3.46 31.53 -14.13
C SER A 16 -4.65 31.13 -13.24
N PHE A 17 -5.47 30.17 -13.68
CA PHE A 17 -6.58 29.66 -12.89
C PHE A 17 -6.12 28.90 -11.65
N TYR A 18 -5.01 28.16 -11.70
CA TYR A 18 -4.55 27.35 -10.57
C TYR A 18 -3.14 27.73 -10.07
N LEU A 19 -2.32 28.34 -10.92
CA LEU A 19 -1.09 29.01 -10.55
C LEU A 19 -1.47 30.48 -10.27
N LEU A 20 -1.41 30.88 -9.00
CA LEU A 20 -1.79 32.22 -8.55
C LEU A 20 -1.08 33.37 -9.31
N GLU A 21 0.06 33.06 -9.93
CA GLU A 21 0.84 33.96 -10.79
C GLU A 21 1.20 33.26 -12.11
N GLU A 22 1.04 33.97 -13.24
CA GLU A 22 1.33 33.44 -14.58
C GLU A 22 2.82 33.11 -14.77
N SER A 23 3.71 33.86 -14.14
CA SER A 23 5.17 33.65 -14.15
C SER A 23 5.60 32.28 -13.61
N LEU A 24 4.78 31.63 -12.78
CA LEU A 24 5.04 30.29 -12.28
C LEU A 24 4.89 29.23 -13.38
N ALA A 25 4.09 29.48 -14.42
CA ALA A 25 3.97 28.54 -15.53
C ALA A 25 5.31 28.35 -16.26
N ASP A 26 6.12 29.41 -16.36
CA ASP A 26 7.45 29.37 -16.99
C ASP A 26 8.50 28.59 -16.18
N LEU A 27 8.25 28.39 -14.88
CA LEU A 27 9.13 27.67 -13.96
C LEU A 27 8.72 26.20 -13.77
N ALA A 28 7.65 25.76 -14.43
CA ALA A 28 7.16 24.39 -14.33
C ALA A 28 8.20 23.39 -14.87
N ASP A 29 8.55 22.41 -14.04
CA ASP A 29 9.51 21.34 -14.36
C ASP A 29 8.83 20.02 -14.74
N ALA A 30 7.51 19.97 -14.67
CA ALA A 30 6.67 18.84 -15.02
C ALA A 30 5.33 19.30 -15.61
N ALA A 31 4.59 18.37 -16.19
CA ALA A 31 3.24 18.58 -16.67
C ALA A 31 2.32 17.42 -16.30
N ILE A 32 1.04 17.71 -16.09
CA ILE A 32 0.00 16.69 -15.92
C ILE A 32 -0.85 16.66 -17.19
N ALA A 33 -0.94 15.50 -17.83
CA ALA A 33 -1.71 15.31 -19.05
C ALA A 33 -3.09 14.72 -18.73
N VAL A 34 -4.16 15.47 -19.02
CA VAL A 34 -5.56 15.10 -18.74
C VAL A 34 -6.42 15.38 -19.96
N GLY A 35 -7.11 14.38 -20.50
CA GLY A 35 -8.04 14.56 -21.61
C GLY A 35 -7.43 15.21 -22.87
N GLY A 36 -6.13 15.00 -23.13
CA GLY A 36 -5.41 15.63 -24.25
C GLY A 36 -4.89 17.03 -23.97
N TYR A 37 -5.07 17.54 -22.75
CA TYR A 37 -4.54 18.83 -22.31
C TYR A 37 -3.33 18.65 -21.40
N SER A 38 -2.39 19.59 -21.45
CA SER A 38 -1.19 19.60 -20.62
C SER A 38 -1.24 20.74 -19.62
N LEU A 39 -1.20 20.42 -18.32
CA LEU A 39 -1.22 21.38 -17.22
C LEU A 39 0.21 21.51 -16.65
N PRO A 40 0.91 22.66 -16.84
CA PRO A 40 2.25 22.86 -16.26
C PRO A 40 2.20 22.85 -14.72
N VAL A 41 3.11 22.11 -14.09
CA VAL A 41 3.19 21.97 -12.63
C VAL A 41 4.63 21.92 -12.12
N HIS A 42 4.79 22.17 -10.82
CA HIS A 42 6.05 22.08 -10.10
C HIS A 42 6.08 20.77 -9.32
N SER A 43 6.90 19.83 -9.77
CA SER A 43 7.03 18.49 -9.20
C SER A 43 7.35 18.56 -7.70
N GLN A 44 8.18 19.51 -7.29
CA GLN A 44 8.60 19.69 -5.89
C GLN A 44 7.44 20.11 -4.99
N LEU A 45 6.59 21.04 -5.42
CA LEU A 45 5.45 21.51 -4.61
C LEU A 45 4.39 20.42 -4.45
N LEU A 46 4.08 19.70 -5.54
CA LEU A 46 3.12 18.61 -5.50
C LEU A 46 3.62 17.41 -4.69
N SER A 47 4.92 17.10 -4.75
CA SER A 47 5.56 16.04 -3.95
C SER A 47 5.51 16.31 -2.44
N LEU A 48 5.40 17.56 -2.02
CA LEU A 48 5.21 17.94 -0.62
C LEU A 48 3.79 17.69 -0.13
N GLN A 49 2.81 17.78 -1.03
CA GLN A 49 1.39 17.60 -0.70
C GLN A 49 0.94 16.14 -0.78
N SER A 50 1.54 15.36 -1.67
CA SER A 50 1.14 13.98 -1.97
C SER A 50 2.35 13.04 -1.94
N GLY A 51 2.19 11.92 -1.23
CA GLY A 51 3.18 10.84 -1.23
C GLY A 51 3.23 10.10 -2.58
N VAL A 52 2.06 9.84 -3.17
CA VAL A 52 1.94 9.16 -4.47
C VAL A 52 2.60 9.96 -5.59
N LEU A 53 2.32 11.26 -5.67
CA LEU A 53 2.93 12.12 -6.70
C LEU A 53 4.45 12.16 -6.58
N ARG A 54 4.99 12.13 -5.36
CA ARG A 54 6.45 12.10 -5.15
C ARG A 54 7.09 10.86 -5.76
N GLU A 55 6.49 9.69 -5.55
CA GLU A 55 7.00 8.45 -6.14
C GLU A 55 6.79 8.40 -7.65
N LEU A 56 5.68 8.93 -8.17
CA LEU A 56 5.43 9.02 -9.62
C LEU A 56 6.43 9.94 -10.32
N PHE A 57 6.65 11.16 -9.81
CA PHE A 57 7.65 12.07 -10.37
C PHE A 57 9.05 11.50 -10.29
N ARG A 58 9.37 10.74 -9.23
CA ARG A 58 10.65 10.06 -9.10
C ARG A 58 10.79 8.94 -10.13
N GLY A 59 9.78 8.09 -10.28
CA GLY A 59 9.77 6.99 -11.23
C GLY A 59 9.93 7.46 -12.68
N GLU A 60 9.20 8.52 -13.06
CA GLU A 60 9.33 9.11 -14.40
C GLU A 60 10.69 9.74 -14.67
N ARG A 61 11.35 10.31 -13.65
CA ARG A 61 12.73 10.81 -13.80
C ARG A 61 13.76 9.70 -13.94
N GLU A 62 13.49 8.54 -13.36
CA GLU A 62 14.33 7.37 -13.46
C GLU A 62 14.13 6.63 -14.80
N SER A 63 12.93 6.69 -15.40
CA SER A 63 12.60 6.06 -16.68
C SER A 63 12.87 6.95 -17.90
N GLY A 64 12.65 8.27 -17.79
CA GLY A 64 12.81 9.25 -18.86
C GLY A 64 14.20 9.88 -18.85
N GLY A 65 14.97 9.67 -19.91
CA GLY A 65 16.31 10.24 -20.07
C GLY A 65 16.37 11.76 -19.83
N ARG A 66 17.55 12.22 -19.41
CA ARG A 66 17.94 13.53 -18.81
C ARG A 66 17.41 14.87 -19.39
N SER A 67 16.52 14.93 -20.37
CA SER A 67 16.17 16.22 -21.02
C SER A 67 14.71 16.57 -21.22
N ASP A 68 13.75 15.67 -21.03
CA ASP A 68 12.34 16.01 -21.26
C ASP A 68 11.59 16.30 -19.96
N ALA A 69 10.66 17.26 -20.03
CA ALA A 69 9.77 17.59 -18.92
C ALA A 69 8.95 16.35 -18.54
N VAL A 70 8.85 16.08 -17.24
CA VAL A 70 8.13 14.90 -16.73
C VAL A 70 6.64 15.06 -16.99
N VAL A 71 6.02 14.16 -17.75
CA VAL A 71 4.58 14.20 -18.05
C VAL A 71 3.85 13.08 -17.33
N LEU A 72 3.04 13.41 -16.32
CA LEU A 72 2.20 12.44 -15.62
C LEU A 72 0.84 12.32 -16.30
N ARG A 73 0.46 11.09 -16.70
CA ARG A 73 -0.87 10.78 -17.25
C ARG A 73 -1.76 10.08 -16.22
N GLU A 74 -1.24 9.02 -15.63
CA GLU A 74 -1.89 8.34 -14.50
C GLU A 74 -1.46 9.03 -13.21
N PRO A 75 -2.36 9.28 -12.24
CA PRO A 75 -3.72 8.74 -12.06
C PRO A 75 -4.87 9.69 -12.47
N PHE A 76 -4.62 10.66 -13.35
CA PHE A 76 -5.60 11.72 -13.65
C PHE A 76 -6.61 11.37 -14.75
N SER A 77 -6.49 10.20 -15.37
CA SER A 77 -7.30 9.78 -16.53
C SER A 77 -8.80 9.65 -16.24
N ALA A 78 -9.19 9.40 -14.99
CA ALA A 78 -10.59 9.30 -14.57
C ALA A 78 -11.25 10.64 -14.25
N PHE A 79 -10.52 11.75 -14.36
CA PHE A 79 -10.96 13.08 -13.94
C PHE A 79 -10.98 14.05 -15.12
N THR A 80 -11.87 15.03 -15.05
CA THR A 80 -11.93 16.12 -16.01
C THR A 80 -10.82 17.13 -15.73
N VAL A 81 -10.43 17.91 -16.75
CA VAL A 81 -9.37 18.93 -16.62
C VAL A 81 -9.73 19.97 -15.55
N ILE A 82 -11.01 20.34 -15.43
CA ILE A 82 -11.47 21.32 -14.44
C ILE A 82 -11.38 20.79 -13.01
N GLU A 83 -11.68 19.52 -12.77
CA GLU A 83 -11.55 18.89 -11.46
C GLU A 83 -10.06 18.81 -11.05
N VAL A 84 -9.18 18.45 -11.98
CA VAL A 84 -7.74 18.44 -11.74
C VAL A 84 -7.22 19.85 -11.50
N ALA A 85 -7.68 20.86 -12.25
CA ALA A 85 -7.29 22.24 -12.04
C ALA A 85 -7.73 22.77 -10.66
N TRP A 86 -8.93 22.42 -10.17
CA TRP A 86 -9.36 22.74 -8.80
C TRP A 86 -8.51 22.05 -7.74
N PHE A 87 -8.17 20.77 -7.93
CA PHE A 87 -7.24 20.07 -7.05
C PHE A 87 -5.88 20.79 -7.00
N LEU A 88 -5.34 21.16 -8.17
CA LEU A 88 -4.07 21.90 -8.25
C LEU A 88 -4.19 23.25 -7.55
N ARG A 89 -5.25 24.02 -7.79
CA ARG A 89 -5.47 25.32 -7.17
C ARG A 89 -5.43 25.21 -5.64
N LEU A 90 -6.10 24.21 -5.06
CA LEU A 90 -6.06 23.98 -3.62
C LEU A 90 -4.69 23.49 -3.13
N ALA A 91 -3.94 22.74 -3.93
CA ALA A 91 -2.59 22.27 -3.59
C ALA A 91 -1.55 23.41 -3.61
N TYR A 92 -1.71 24.40 -4.48
CA TYR A 92 -0.89 25.62 -4.55
C TYR A 92 -1.32 26.70 -3.55
N CYS A 93 -2.57 26.67 -3.07
CA CYS A 93 -3.08 27.66 -2.14
C CYS A 93 -2.47 27.49 -0.73
N LEU A 94 -1.43 28.27 -0.43
CA LEU A 94 -0.81 28.32 0.90
C LEU A 94 -1.65 29.10 1.92
N ASP A 95 -2.49 30.03 1.45
CA ASP A 95 -3.36 30.83 2.30
C ASP A 95 -4.61 30.02 2.73
N PRO A 96 -4.86 29.82 4.03
CA PRO A 96 -6.06 29.15 4.51
C PRO A 96 -7.35 29.87 4.09
N GLU A 97 -7.40 31.21 4.08
CA GLU A 97 -8.61 31.97 3.79
C GLU A 97 -9.01 31.86 2.33
N GLN A 98 -8.03 32.03 1.43
CA GLN A 98 -8.27 31.91 0.00
C GLN A 98 -8.75 30.50 -0.37
N GLY A 99 -8.14 29.46 0.22
CA GLY A 99 -8.57 28.10 -0.10
C GLY A 99 -9.94 27.74 0.47
N GLU A 100 -10.45 28.44 1.48
CA GLU A 100 -11.84 28.29 1.93
C GLU A 100 -12.82 28.92 0.92
N ARG A 101 -12.47 30.09 0.36
CA ARG A 101 -13.24 30.72 -0.73
C ARG A 101 -13.27 29.84 -1.97
N ASP A 102 -12.14 29.25 -2.34
CA ASP A 102 -12.03 28.33 -3.46
C ASP A 102 -12.91 27.08 -3.25
N LEU A 103 -12.90 26.49 -2.04
CA LEU A 103 -13.79 25.37 -1.68
C LEU A 103 -15.28 25.72 -1.76
N GLN A 104 -15.65 26.97 -1.43
CA GLN A 104 -17.02 27.44 -1.59
C GLN A 104 -17.44 27.50 -3.06
N GLN A 105 -16.54 27.91 -3.95
CA GLN A 105 -16.79 28.09 -5.39
C GLN A 105 -16.83 26.77 -6.19
N MET A 106 -16.20 25.70 -5.68
CA MET A 106 -16.06 24.43 -6.42
C MET A 106 -17.39 23.74 -6.77
N GLY A 107 -18.48 24.03 -6.06
CA GLY A 107 -19.81 23.46 -6.35
C GLY A 107 -19.79 21.93 -6.45
N SER A 108 -20.21 21.39 -7.59
CA SER A 108 -20.27 19.95 -7.89
C SER A 108 -18.91 19.27 -8.04
N CYS A 109 -17.82 20.01 -8.27
CA CYS A 109 -16.48 19.43 -8.42
C CYS A 109 -15.89 18.93 -7.09
N LEU A 110 -16.54 19.24 -5.96
CA LEU A 110 -16.03 18.93 -4.62
C LEU A 110 -15.87 17.43 -4.37
N SER A 111 -16.80 16.61 -4.85
CA SER A 111 -16.74 15.15 -4.70
C SER A 111 -15.61 14.54 -5.52
N ALA A 112 -15.39 15.01 -6.74
CA ALA A 112 -14.30 14.57 -7.60
C ALA A 112 -12.93 14.97 -7.02
N VAL A 113 -12.79 16.19 -6.51
CA VAL A 113 -11.54 16.64 -5.86
C VAL A 113 -11.27 15.85 -4.58
N LEU A 114 -12.29 15.48 -3.80
CA LEU A 114 -12.10 14.60 -2.63
C LEU A 114 -11.57 13.22 -3.06
N ARG A 115 -12.18 12.61 -4.08
CA ARG A 115 -11.71 11.31 -4.64
C ARG A 115 -10.29 11.41 -5.17
N LEU A 116 -9.96 12.47 -5.89
CA LEU A 116 -8.62 12.71 -6.41
C LEU A 116 -7.60 12.92 -5.28
N ALA A 117 -7.95 13.70 -4.25
CA ALA A 117 -7.09 13.90 -3.09
C ALA A 117 -6.84 12.61 -2.30
N HIS A 118 -7.83 11.72 -2.23
CA HIS A 118 -7.68 10.40 -1.64
C HIS A 118 -6.79 9.50 -2.51
N ALA A 119 -7.07 9.39 -3.81
CA ALA A 119 -6.29 8.57 -4.75
C ALA A 119 -4.82 8.97 -4.81
N LEU A 120 -4.52 10.27 -4.61
CA LEU A 120 -3.17 10.80 -4.57
C LEU A 120 -2.53 10.77 -3.17
N ASP A 121 -3.20 10.26 -2.14
CA ASP A 121 -2.73 10.33 -0.76
C ASP A 121 -2.24 11.73 -0.38
N ALA A 122 -3.14 12.72 -0.50
CA ALA A 122 -2.89 14.12 -0.18
C ALA A 122 -3.55 14.52 1.16
N PRO A 123 -3.04 14.05 2.32
CA PRO A 123 -3.77 14.09 3.59
C PRO A 123 -4.08 15.50 4.10
N ARG A 124 -3.22 16.49 3.78
CA ARG A 124 -3.45 17.89 4.18
C ARG A 124 -4.64 18.49 3.46
N LEU A 125 -4.70 18.26 2.14
CA LEU A 125 -5.80 18.71 1.31
C LEU A 125 -7.07 17.97 1.68
N LEU A 126 -6.99 16.65 1.81
CA LEU A 126 -8.11 15.80 2.18
C LEU A 126 -8.77 16.24 3.49
N LYS A 127 -7.98 16.50 4.54
CA LYS A 127 -8.49 17.03 5.82
C LYS A 127 -9.16 18.41 5.69
N LYS A 128 -8.69 19.26 4.77
CA LYS A 128 -9.28 20.58 4.50
C LYS A 128 -10.64 20.42 3.81
N VAL A 129 -10.69 19.59 2.76
CA VAL A 129 -11.93 19.27 2.03
C VAL A 129 -12.95 18.59 2.93
N GLU A 130 -12.55 17.58 3.72
CA GLU A 130 -13.40 16.90 4.70
C GLU A 130 -14.03 17.87 5.71
N ARG A 131 -13.23 18.81 6.23
CA ARG A 131 -13.74 19.83 7.15
C ARG A 131 -14.79 20.70 6.47
N HIS A 132 -14.50 21.18 5.26
CA HIS A 132 -15.43 22.02 4.52
C HIS A 132 -16.74 21.30 4.18
N ILE A 133 -16.67 20.04 3.75
CA ILE A 133 -17.84 19.20 3.50
C ILE A 133 -18.62 19.04 4.81
N ALA A 134 -17.95 18.66 5.90
CA ALA A 134 -18.60 18.56 7.20
C ALA A 134 -19.24 19.89 7.61
N ASP A 135 -18.66 21.05 7.36
CA ASP A 135 -19.27 22.33 7.72
C ASP A 135 -20.51 22.62 6.85
N LYS A 136 -20.43 22.42 5.53
CA LYS A 136 -21.55 22.58 4.57
C LYS A 136 -22.74 21.65 4.86
N LEU A 137 -22.48 20.42 5.29
CA LEU A 137 -23.54 19.46 5.63
C LEU A 137 -24.36 19.89 6.86
N SER A 138 -23.93 20.92 7.61
CA SER A 138 -24.67 21.35 8.81
C SER A 138 -26.00 22.00 8.40
N SER A 139 -26.00 22.68 7.25
CA SER A 139 -27.16 23.30 6.61
C SER A 139 -27.65 22.55 5.36
N GLY A 140 -27.02 21.42 5.03
CA GLY A 140 -27.37 20.63 3.84
C GLY A 140 -28.69 19.87 3.97
N SER A 141 -29.27 19.50 2.82
CA SER A 141 -30.43 18.60 2.75
C SER A 141 -30.04 17.17 3.11
N VAL A 142 -31.04 16.33 3.44
CA VAL A 142 -30.83 14.90 3.72
C VAL A 142 -30.18 14.18 2.53
N GLY A 143 -30.59 14.50 1.30
CA GLY A 143 -29.99 13.94 0.09
C GLY A 143 -28.48 14.22 0.00
N ALA A 144 -28.07 15.47 0.25
CA ALA A 144 -26.65 15.83 0.24
C ALA A 144 -25.84 15.10 1.34
N ILE A 145 -26.46 14.78 2.48
CA ILE A 145 -25.82 13.99 3.53
C ILE A 145 -25.64 12.54 3.07
N VAL A 146 -26.64 11.93 2.43
CA VAL A 146 -26.57 10.55 1.91
C VAL A 146 -25.52 10.44 0.80
N GLU A 147 -25.50 11.35 -0.17
CA GLU A 147 -24.45 11.40 -1.20
C GLU A 147 -23.04 11.53 -0.59
N CYS A 148 -22.92 12.26 0.52
CA CYS A 148 -21.65 12.38 1.22
C CYS A 148 -21.26 11.10 1.99
N ILE A 149 -22.24 10.32 2.47
CA ILE A 149 -21.98 9.02 3.10
C ILE A 149 -21.37 8.07 2.06
N ASP A 150 -22.01 7.96 0.90
CA ASP A 150 -21.53 7.11 -0.20
C ASP A 150 -20.12 7.53 -0.63
N LEU A 151 -19.90 8.84 -0.76
CA LEU A 151 -18.59 9.39 -1.10
C LEU A 151 -17.52 9.12 -0.03
N ALA A 152 -17.88 9.23 1.25
CA ALA A 152 -16.97 8.95 2.35
C ALA A 152 -16.63 7.46 2.44
N GLU A 153 -17.59 6.58 2.16
CA GLU A 153 -17.37 5.13 2.08
C GLU A 153 -16.45 4.77 0.90
N GLN A 154 -16.71 5.30 -0.30
CA GLN A 154 -15.88 5.09 -1.48
C GLN A 154 -14.43 5.55 -1.27
N CYS A 155 -14.24 6.64 -0.51
CA CYS A 155 -12.91 7.16 -0.16
C CYS A 155 -12.35 6.59 1.16
N GLN A 156 -13.03 5.64 1.81
CA GLN A 156 -12.62 5.07 3.12
C GLN A 156 -12.32 6.14 4.20
N LEU A 157 -13.14 7.18 4.25
CA LEU A 157 -13.00 8.32 5.17
C LEU A 157 -13.88 8.12 6.40
N ASP A 158 -13.50 7.18 7.26
CA ASP A 158 -14.27 6.78 8.46
C ASP A 158 -14.74 7.97 9.32
N GLY A 159 -13.88 8.99 9.44
CA GLY A 159 -14.15 10.20 10.21
C GLY A 159 -15.21 11.10 9.58
N LEU A 160 -15.26 11.20 8.26
CA LEU A 160 -16.30 11.93 7.54
C LEU A 160 -17.59 11.11 7.52
N TYR A 161 -17.49 9.82 7.21
CA TYR A 161 -18.60 8.86 7.19
C TYR A 161 -19.39 8.89 8.51
N THR A 162 -18.70 8.72 9.65
CA THR A 162 -19.35 8.73 10.98
C THR A 162 -20.05 10.06 11.26
N LYS A 163 -19.45 11.19 10.88
CA LYS A 163 -20.08 12.51 11.06
C LYS A 163 -21.34 12.66 10.21
N CYS A 164 -21.33 12.15 8.98
CA CYS A 164 -22.49 12.22 8.10
C CYS A 164 -23.64 11.37 8.63
N VAL A 165 -23.36 10.13 9.08
CA VAL A 165 -24.35 9.24 9.71
C VAL A 165 -24.97 9.87 10.95
N LEU A 166 -24.15 10.44 11.85
CA LEU A 166 -24.65 11.10 13.05
C LEU A 166 -25.53 12.31 12.73
N ARG A 167 -25.19 13.06 11.67
CA ARG A 167 -25.97 14.22 11.23
C ARG A 167 -27.26 13.83 10.53
N LEU A 168 -27.23 12.77 9.73
CA LEU A 168 -28.42 12.17 9.16
C LEU A 168 -29.40 11.77 10.27
N ALA A 169 -28.92 11.03 11.26
CA ALA A 169 -29.72 10.66 12.43
C ALA A 169 -30.27 11.89 13.17
N ALA A 170 -29.46 12.92 13.40
CA ALA A 170 -29.92 14.16 14.04
C ALA A 170 -31.02 14.87 13.23
N ARG A 171 -30.89 14.93 11.90
CA ARG A 171 -31.89 15.54 11.01
C ARG A 171 -33.19 14.73 10.94
N LEU A 172 -33.10 13.41 11.01
CA LEU A 172 -34.28 12.54 11.08
C LEU A 172 -35.01 12.65 12.42
N CYS A 173 -34.29 12.95 13.51
CA CYS A 173 -34.88 13.18 14.84
C CYS A 173 -35.55 14.56 15.01
N THR A 174 -35.28 15.55 14.16
CA THR A 174 -35.88 16.89 14.32
C THR A 174 -37.32 16.92 13.79
N PRO A 175 -38.34 17.09 14.66
CA PRO A 175 -39.73 17.21 14.22
C PRO A 175 -39.93 18.51 13.44
N GLY A 176 -40.54 18.43 12.25
CA GLY A 176 -40.81 19.59 11.39
C GLY A 176 -39.68 19.96 10.41
N GLY A 177 -38.76 19.03 10.11
CA GLY A 177 -37.77 19.24 9.05
C GLY A 177 -38.44 19.48 7.69
N ASP A 178 -37.79 20.28 6.84
CA ASP A 178 -38.26 20.81 5.54
C ASP A 178 -38.57 19.76 4.45
N GLY A 179 -38.72 18.47 4.79
CA GLY A 179 -38.88 17.37 3.84
C GLY A 179 -40.04 16.45 4.16
N ASP A 180 -40.77 16.06 3.10
CA ASP A 180 -41.73 14.96 3.15
C ASP A 180 -41.03 13.71 3.70
N GLY A 181 -41.56 13.11 4.77
CA GLY A 181 -40.99 11.90 5.39
C GLY A 181 -40.78 10.74 4.41
N PHE A 182 -41.49 10.76 3.27
CA PHE A 182 -41.29 9.84 2.15
C PHE A 182 -39.92 9.98 1.48
N SER A 183 -39.43 11.20 1.25
CA SER A 183 -38.11 11.46 0.65
C SER A 183 -36.98 10.97 1.55
N HIS A 184 -37.14 11.09 2.86
CA HIS A 184 -36.19 10.54 3.83
C HIS A 184 -36.18 9.01 3.82
N ALA A 185 -37.35 8.37 3.76
CA ALA A 185 -37.45 6.92 3.68
C ALA A 185 -36.83 6.37 2.38
N ALA A 186 -37.06 7.03 1.25
CA ALA A 186 -36.46 6.66 -0.03
C ALA A 186 -34.92 6.79 0.00
N ALA A 187 -34.40 7.87 0.59
CA ALA A 187 -32.95 8.07 0.73
C ALA A 187 -32.29 7.06 1.68
N LEU A 188 -32.99 6.61 2.72
CA LEU A 188 -32.52 5.52 3.59
C LEU A 188 -32.55 4.16 2.88
N ALA A 189 -33.52 3.95 1.99
CA ALA A 189 -33.68 2.67 1.29
C ALA A 189 -32.57 2.41 0.26
N SER A 190 -31.89 3.45 -0.23
CA SER A 190 -30.74 3.31 -1.14
C SER A 190 -29.41 3.03 -0.42
N MET A 191 -29.37 3.12 0.91
CA MET A 191 -28.16 2.89 1.69
C MET A 191 -27.90 1.39 1.89
N ASP A 192 -26.64 1.02 2.08
CA ASP A 192 -26.29 -0.35 2.44
C ASP A 192 -26.85 -0.73 3.84
N LYS A 193 -27.04 -2.03 4.05
CA LYS A 193 -27.60 -2.57 5.30
C LYS A 193 -26.78 -2.16 6.54
N GLY A 194 -25.46 -2.06 6.39
CA GLY A 194 -24.55 -1.65 7.48
C GLY A 194 -24.80 -0.20 7.87
N THR A 195 -24.86 0.72 6.92
CA THR A 195 -25.14 2.12 7.22
C THR A 195 -26.55 2.33 7.75
N ILE A 196 -27.55 1.58 7.27
CA ILE A 196 -28.91 1.64 7.83
C ILE A 196 -28.88 1.28 9.32
N LEU A 197 -28.23 0.18 9.71
CA LEU A 197 -28.13 -0.23 11.11
C LEU A 197 -27.38 0.81 11.98
N LEU A 198 -26.30 1.38 11.45
CA LEU A 198 -25.56 2.44 12.13
C LEU A 198 -26.39 3.72 12.30
N THR A 199 -27.16 4.08 11.27
CA THR A 199 -28.06 5.25 11.30
C THR A 199 -29.19 5.03 12.31
N LEU A 200 -29.79 3.83 12.36
CA LEU A 200 -30.80 3.48 13.35
C LEU A 200 -30.25 3.48 14.78
N GLY A 201 -29.03 2.97 14.98
CA GLY A 201 -28.35 3.06 16.28
C GLY A 201 -28.09 4.50 16.71
N ALA A 202 -27.60 5.34 15.80
CA ALA A 202 -27.40 6.77 16.03
C ALA A 202 -28.73 7.50 16.29
N LEU A 203 -29.80 7.13 15.59
CA LEU A 203 -31.16 7.66 15.77
C LEU A 203 -31.71 7.32 17.15
N ALA A 204 -31.60 6.06 17.58
CA ALA A 204 -32.03 5.61 18.90
C ALA A 204 -31.29 6.36 20.02
N GLU A 205 -29.98 6.57 19.85
CA GLU A 205 -29.17 7.34 20.81
C GLU A 205 -29.55 8.83 20.82
N ALA A 206 -29.76 9.44 19.65
CA ALA A 206 -30.22 10.81 19.54
C ALA A 206 -31.61 10.99 20.19
N ALA A 207 -32.55 10.07 19.91
CA ALA A 207 -33.88 10.05 20.52
C ALA A 207 -33.80 9.93 22.05
N ARG A 208 -32.95 9.03 22.56
CA ARG A 208 -32.69 8.88 24.00
C ARG A 208 -32.16 10.16 24.65
N ARG A 209 -31.25 10.88 23.98
CA ARG A 209 -30.74 12.17 24.48
C ARG A 209 -31.81 13.25 24.48
N THR A 210 -32.63 13.30 23.44
CA THR A 210 -33.75 14.26 23.40
C THR A 210 -34.76 14.00 24.51
N SER A 211 -35.12 12.73 24.79
CA SER A 211 -36.07 12.41 25.86
C SER A 211 -35.54 12.73 27.26
N GLN A 212 -34.24 12.55 27.51
CA GLN A 212 -33.60 12.95 28.77
C GLN A 212 -33.61 14.47 29.00
N SER A 213 -33.44 15.26 27.94
CA SER A 213 -33.46 16.72 28.02
C SER A 213 -34.85 17.28 28.38
N TYR A 214 -35.94 16.59 28.01
CA TYR A 214 -37.30 17.01 28.36
C TYR A 214 -37.67 16.67 29.82
N GLY A 215 -37.00 15.70 30.45
CA GLY A 215 -37.28 15.30 31.84
C GLY A 215 -36.74 16.22 32.92
N THR A 216 -35.80 17.11 32.60
CA THR A 216 -35.11 17.97 33.60
C THR A 216 -35.72 19.37 33.74
N TYR A 217 -36.57 19.78 32.80
CA TYR A 217 -37.41 20.97 32.95
C TYR A 217 -38.69 20.57 33.68
N GLY A 218 -38.70 20.78 35.00
CA GLY A 218 -39.82 20.48 35.89
C GLY A 218 -41.13 21.19 35.53
N GLY A 219 -41.86 20.63 34.56
CA GLY A 219 -43.28 20.88 34.37
C GLY A 219 -44.05 20.20 35.51
N ALA A 220 -44.61 21.01 36.39
CA ALA A 220 -45.54 20.58 37.43
C ALA A 220 -46.66 19.68 36.87
N PRO A 221 -47.16 18.69 37.65
CA PRO A 221 -48.15 17.74 37.19
C PRO A 221 -49.51 18.39 37.00
N LEU A 222 -49.91 18.67 35.75
CA LEU A 222 -51.31 18.90 35.36
C LEU A 222 -52.10 17.56 35.28
N VAL A 223 -51.93 16.68 36.27
CA VAL A 223 -52.57 15.34 36.31
C VAL A 223 -53.52 15.18 37.51
N ALA A 224 -53.74 16.23 38.31
CA ALA A 224 -54.51 16.12 39.54
C ALA A 224 -56.05 16.33 39.42
N ALA A 225 -56.65 16.30 38.23
CA ALA A 225 -58.07 16.67 38.05
C ALA A 225 -59.02 15.61 37.46
N PHE A 226 -58.62 14.35 37.35
CA PHE A 226 -59.53 13.27 36.95
C PHE A 226 -59.53 12.15 38.00
N LEU A 227 -60.56 12.14 38.84
CA LEU A 227 -60.86 11.02 39.73
C LEU A 227 -61.36 9.82 38.89
N PRO A 228 -60.83 8.61 39.09
CA PRO A 228 -61.21 7.47 38.28
C PRO A 228 -62.56 6.87 38.75
N THR A 229 -63.54 6.84 37.86
CA THR A 229 -64.76 6.01 37.97
C THR A 229 -64.43 4.51 37.89
N GLU A 230 -65.26 3.63 38.47
CA GLU A 230 -65.05 2.16 38.50
C GLU A 230 -64.73 1.52 37.13
N ALA A 231 -65.17 2.13 36.02
CA ALA A 231 -64.79 1.71 34.67
C ALA A 231 -63.26 1.77 34.40
N HIS A 232 -62.55 2.73 35.00
CA HIS A 232 -61.09 2.83 34.88
C HIS A 232 -60.35 1.75 35.67
N LEU A 233 -60.93 1.20 36.74
CA LEU A 233 -60.30 0.08 37.46
C LEU A 233 -60.35 -1.22 36.63
N GLN A 234 -61.42 -1.45 35.86
CA GLN A 234 -61.47 -2.55 34.89
C GLN A 234 -60.52 -2.34 33.71
N GLU A 235 -60.40 -1.10 33.20
CA GLU A 235 -59.40 -0.80 32.16
C GLU A 235 -57.97 -0.97 32.68
N VAL A 236 -57.66 -0.54 33.90
CA VAL A 236 -56.33 -0.71 34.51
C VAL A 236 -56.00 -2.19 34.70
N GLN A 237 -56.96 -3.03 35.11
CA GLN A 237 -56.74 -4.48 35.18
C GLN A 237 -56.52 -5.10 33.80
N SER A 238 -57.31 -4.71 32.79
CA SER A 238 -57.12 -5.17 31.41
C SER A 238 -55.78 -4.71 30.82
N PHE A 239 -55.30 -3.54 31.24
CA PHE A 239 -54.02 -2.98 30.87
C PHE A 239 -52.88 -3.75 31.55
N ASP A 240 -53.00 -4.09 32.83
CA ASP A 240 -52.03 -4.91 33.54
C ASP A 240 -51.94 -6.33 32.97
N ASP A 241 -53.05 -6.94 32.56
CA ASP A 241 -53.04 -8.25 31.90
C ASP A 241 -52.41 -8.18 30.50
N ARG A 242 -52.70 -7.12 29.71
CA ARG A 242 -52.02 -6.86 28.44
C ARG A 242 -50.53 -6.62 28.64
N ARG A 243 -50.14 -5.87 29.68
CA ARG A 243 -48.75 -5.60 30.03
C ARG A 243 -48.02 -6.89 30.41
N ARG A 244 -48.63 -7.77 31.21
CA ARG A 244 -48.07 -9.09 31.54
C ARG A 244 -47.95 -9.98 30.30
N SER A 245 -48.93 -9.95 29.40
CA SER A 245 -48.87 -10.68 28.13
C SER A 245 -47.74 -10.18 27.22
N VAL A 246 -47.58 -8.86 27.10
CA VAL A 246 -46.48 -8.24 26.34
C VAL A 246 -45.13 -8.55 26.99
N GLN A 247 -45.04 -8.49 28.32
CA GLN A 247 -43.82 -8.83 29.06
C GLN A 247 -43.43 -10.30 28.82
N SER A 248 -44.37 -11.23 28.90
CA SER A 248 -44.11 -12.64 28.60
C SER A 248 -43.64 -12.87 27.16
N LYS A 249 -44.19 -12.14 26.19
CA LYS A 249 -43.72 -12.18 24.79
C LYS A 249 -42.32 -11.59 24.64
N LEU A 250 -42.02 -10.48 25.33
CA LEU A 250 -40.69 -9.87 25.35
C LEU A 250 -39.65 -10.80 26.00
N ASP A 251 -40.01 -11.50 27.07
CA ASP A 251 -39.15 -12.48 27.72
C ASP A 251 -38.88 -13.67 26.78
N CYS A 252 -39.88 -14.13 26.04
CA CYS A 252 -39.72 -15.18 25.02
C CYS A 252 -38.80 -14.75 23.86
N VAL A 253 -38.98 -13.53 23.33
CA VAL A 253 -38.11 -12.97 22.29
C VAL A 253 -36.68 -12.78 22.82
N SER A 254 -36.52 -12.34 24.07
CA SER A 254 -35.21 -12.22 24.72
C SER A 254 -34.51 -13.57 24.84
N GLN A 255 -35.21 -14.62 25.25
CA GLN A 255 -34.66 -15.98 25.29
C GLN A 255 -34.27 -16.51 23.90
N LEU A 256 -35.07 -16.21 22.86
CA LEU A 256 -34.75 -16.59 21.49
C LEU A 256 -33.50 -15.86 20.99
N LEU A 257 -33.38 -14.55 21.27
CA LEU A 257 -32.20 -13.75 20.94
C LEU A 257 -30.95 -14.26 21.67
N GLU A 258 -31.06 -14.60 22.95
CA GLU A 258 -29.94 -15.20 23.68
C GLU A 258 -29.50 -16.54 23.09
N ARG A 259 -30.44 -17.38 22.66
CA ARG A 259 -30.13 -18.66 22.00
C ARG A 259 -29.42 -18.43 20.67
N GLN A 260 -29.95 -17.54 19.82
CA GLN A 260 -29.32 -17.16 18.56
C GLN A 260 -27.92 -16.56 18.77
N GLN A 261 -27.74 -15.75 19.81
CA GLN A 261 -26.44 -15.20 20.15
C GLN A 261 -25.45 -16.28 20.62
N ARG A 262 -25.88 -17.31 21.33
CA ARG A 262 -25.03 -18.46 21.70
C ARG A 262 -24.64 -19.29 20.49
N GLU A 263 -25.58 -19.57 19.58
CA GLU A 263 -25.33 -20.29 18.33
C GLU A 263 -24.33 -19.52 17.44
N LEU A 264 -24.50 -18.20 17.29
CA LEU A 264 -23.53 -17.34 16.58
C LEU A 264 -22.13 -17.37 17.22
N ARG A 265 -22.03 -17.33 18.56
CA ARG A 265 -20.73 -17.44 19.24
C ARG A 265 -20.07 -18.80 19.01
N GLN A 266 -20.83 -19.89 18.99
CA GLN A 266 -20.31 -21.23 18.70
C GLN A 266 -19.80 -21.34 17.27
N LEU A 267 -20.56 -20.82 16.29
CA LEU A 267 -20.13 -20.79 14.89
C LEU A 267 -18.87 -19.93 14.71
N GLN A 268 -18.80 -18.78 15.40
CA GLN A 268 -17.63 -17.91 15.36
C GLN A 268 -16.39 -18.60 15.96
N GLN A 269 -16.54 -19.35 17.06
CA GLN A 269 -15.45 -20.14 17.65
C GLN A 269 -14.98 -21.25 16.71
N ALA A 270 -15.90 -22.02 16.12
CA ALA A 270 -15.57 -23.08 15.17
C ALA A 270 -14.84 -22.52 13.92
N ALA A 271 -15.30 -21.39 13.39
CA ALA A 271 -14.64 -20.70 12.28
C ALA A 271 -13.23 -20.22 12.67
N GLN A 272 -13.07 -19.69 13.89
CA GLN A 272 -11.77 -19.26 14.39
C GLN A 272 -10.79 -20.43 14.54
N GLU A 273 -11.24 -21.59 15.03
CA GLU A 273 -10.43 -22.81 15.13
C GLU A 273 -10.01 -23.33 13.73
N GLN A 274 -10.91 -23.30 12.75
CA GLN A 274 -10.59 -23.67 11.37
C GLN A 274 -9.54 -22.74 10.74
N VAL A 275 -9.71 -21.42 10.93
CA VAL A 275 -8.72 -20.44 10.44
C VAL A 275 -7.37 -20.63 11.12
N GLN A 276 -7.33 -20.86 12.43
CA GLN A 276 -6.09 -21.14 13.14
C GLN A 276 -5.40 -22.42 12.64
N SER A 277 -6.16 -23.48 12.37
CA SER A 277 -5.62 -24.71 11.80
C SER A 277 -5.05 -24.48 10.39
N ALA A 278 -5.75 -23.73 9.53
CA ALA A 278 -5.28 -23.41 8.19
C ALA A 278 -4.01 -22.54 8.22
N VAL A 279 -3.93 -21.56 9.13
CA VAL A 279 -2.73 -20.73 9.32
C VAL A 279 -1.54 -21.57 9.76
N GLN A 280 -1.73 -22.50 10.70
CA GLN A 280 -0.66 -23.41 11.13
C GLN A 280 -0.18 -24.32 10.01
N ALA A 281 -1.09 -24.82 9.16
CA ALA A 281 -0.72 -25.61 7.99
C ALA A 281 0.12 -24.78 7.00
N ALA A 282 -0.30 -23.54 6.71
CA ALA A 282 0.44 -22.64 5.84
C ALA A 282 1.83 -22.26 6.42
N GLU A 283 1.94 -22.04 7.72
CA GLU A 283 3.24 -21.80 8.39
C GLU A 283 4.18 -23.01 8.28
N GLN A 284 3.66 -24.23 8.36
CA GLN A 284 4.44 -25.44 8.16
C GLN A 284 4.92 -25.57 6.71
N GLU A 285 4.08 -25.27 5.72
CA GLU A 285 4.48 -25.28 4.31
C GLU A 285 5.53 -24.21 4.00
N LEU A 286 5.35 -22.99 4.52
CA LEU A 286 6.33 -21.91 4.39
C LEU A 286 7.68 -22.29 5.04
N SER A 287 7.63 -22.96 6.20
CA SER A 287 8.83 -23.47 6.87
C SER A 287 9.55 -24.53 6.03
N ARG A 288 8.81 -25.44 5.38
CA ARG A 288 9.38 -26.44 4.46
C ARG A 288 10.00 -25.78 3.24
N ALA A 289 9.31 -24.81 2.62
CA ALA A 289 9.82 -24.06 1.48
C ALA A 289 11.10 -23.28 1.83
N SER A 290 11.14 -22.65 3.00
CA SER A 290 12.33 -21.95 3.52
C SER A 290 13.50 -22.90 3.72
N GLN A 291 13.27 -24.09 4.27
CA GLN A 291 14.31 -25.12 4.42
C GLN A 291 14.84 -25.62 3.07
N GLN A 292 13.97 -25.81 2.08
CA GLN A 292 14.36 -26.18 0.72
C GLN A 292 15.20 -25.09 0.06
N LEU A 293 14.82 -23.81 0.22
CA LEU A 293 15.57 -22.68 -0.32
C LEU A 293 16.95 -22.55 0.34
N GLN A 294 17.05 -22.76 1.65
CA GLN A 294 18.34 -22.80 2.35
C GLN A 294 19.22 -23.97 1.88
N ALA A 295 18.64 -25.15 1.64
CA ALA A 295 19.39 -26.29 1.09
C ALA A 295 19.91 -25.99 -0.32
N TRP A 296 19.10 -25.35 -1.15
CA TRP A 296 19.49 -24.92 -2.49
C TRP A 296 20.60 -23.85 -2.46
N LEU A 297 20.50 -22.83 -1.60
CA LEU A 297 21.55 -21.82 -1.44
C LEU A 297 22.90 -22.46 -1.07
N ARG A 298 22.91 -23.43 -0.14
CA ARG A 298 24.14 -24.17 0.20
C ARG A 298 24.69 -24.98 -0.98
N GLN A 299 23.83 -25.45 -1.88
CA GLN A 299 24.28 -26.13 -3.10
C GLN A 299 24.91 -25.15 -4.08
N VAL A 300 24.34 -23.96 -4.24
CA VAL A 300 24.92 -22.88 -5.05
C VAL A 300 26.28 -22.46 -4.50
N GLU A 301 26.42 -22.29 -3.19
CA GLU A 301 27.69 -21.98 -2.54
C GLU A 301 28.76 -23.05 -2.83
N ARG A 302 28.41 -24.35 -2.78
CA ARG A 302 29.36 -25.43 -3.14
C ARG A 302 29.80 -25.38 -4.59
N VAL A 303 28.87 -25.08 -5.51
CA VAL A 303 29.20 -24.94 -6.94
C VAL A 303 30.12 -23.73 -7.16
N GLN A 304 29.88 -22.63 -6.44
CA GLN A 304 30.75 -21.47 -6.50
C GLN A 304 32.17 -21.78 -5.97
N GLU A 305 32.29 -22.48 -4.84
CA GLU A 305 33.59 -22.95 -4.33
C GLU A 305 34.30 -23.88 -5.32
N GLU A 306 33.58 -24.73 -6.05
CA GLU A 306 34.15 -25.58 -7.10
C GLU A 306 34.63 -24.77 -8.31
N LEU A 307 33.91 -23.73 -8.71
CA LEU A 307 34.33 -22.82 -9.77
C LEU A 307 35.59 -22.03 -9.37
N GLU A 308 35.64 -21.49 -8.15
CA GLU A 308 36.84 -20.81 -7.63
C GLU A 308 38.06 -21.74 -7.62
N ARG A 309 37.89 -23.01 -7.21
CA ARG A 309 38.96 -24.01 -7.30
C ARG A 309 39.41 -24.29 -8.74
N ARG A 310 38.49 -24.28 -9.71
CA ARG A 310 38.84 -24.46 -11.13
C ARG A 310 39.59 -23.26 -11.67
N ASP A 311 39.20 -22.04 -11.29
CA ASP A 311 39.91 -20.82 -11.68
C ASP A 311 41.33 -20.80 -11.10
N GLU A 312 41.52 -21.22 -9.84
CA GLU A 312 42.85 -21.41 -9.25
C GLU A 312 43.68 -22.45 -10.00
N GLN A 313 43.07 -23.57 -10.43
CA GLN A 313 43.74 -24.58 -11.26
C GLN A 313 44.15 -24.03 -12.63
N ILE A 314 43.28 -23.25 -13.29
CA ILE A 314 43.57 -22.61 -14.57
C ILE A 314 44.73 -21.61 -14.41
N ALA A 315 44.71 -20.77 -13.38
CA ALA A 315 45.79 -19.83 -13.09
C ALA A 315 47.13 -20.56 -12.84
N SER A 316 47.10 -21.69 -12.11
CA SER A 316 48.30 -22.51 -11.90
C SER A 316 48.83 -23.13 -13.20
N LEU A 317 47.96 -23.59 -14.10
CA LEU A 317 48.35 -24.11 -15.40
C LEU A 317 48.91 -23.01 -16.31
N GLN A 318 48.33 -21.82 -16.30
CA GLN A 318 48.85 -20.65 -17.01
C GLN A 318 50.27 -20.29 -16.55
N GLN A 319 50.50 -20.27 -15.23
CA GLN A 319 51.83 -20.02 -14.68
C GLN A 319 52.85 -21.11 -15.10
N GLN A 320 52.44 -22.38 -15.16
CA GLN A 320 53.31 -23.46 -15.67
C GLN A 320 53.63 -23.29 -17.16
N LEU A 321 52.68 -22.80 -17.96
CA LEU A 321 52.90 -22.52 -19.37
C LEU A 321 53.86 -21.35 -19.57
N GLU A 322 53.72 -20.26 -18.81
CA GLU A 322 54.65 -19.13 -18.81
C GLU A 322 56.07 -19.57 -18.45
N GLN A 323 56.23 -20.37 -17.38
CA GLN A 323 57.55 -20.91 -17.01
C GLN A 323 58.16 -21.78 -18.13
N ARG A 324 57.35 -22.61 -18.79
CA ARG A 324 57.82 -23.41 -19.94
C ARG A 324 58.16 -22.55 -21.16
N GLN A 325 57.47 -21.44 -21.37
CA GLN A 325 57.81 -20.48 -22.42
C GLN A 325 59.14 -19.78 -22.11
N GLU A 326 59.34 -19.31 -20.88
CA GLU A 326 60.63 -18.74 -20.44
C GLU A 326 61.78 -19.75 -20.58
N GLU A 327 61.56 -21.02 -20.22
CA GLU A 327 62.55 -22.10 -20.41
C GLU A 327 62.87 -22.32 -21.91
N ARG A 328 61.85 -22.28 -22.78
CA ARG A 328 62.02 -22.40 -24.23
C ARG A 328 62.75 -21.19 -24.81
N GLU A 329 62.37 -19.98 -24.42
CA GLU A 329 63.04 -18.75 -24.84
C GLU A 329 64.50 -18.74 -24.41
N GLY A 330 64.79 -19.14 -23.16
CA GLY A 330 66.15 -19.33 -22.66
C GLY A 330 66.93 -20.39 -23.46
N ALA A 331 66.31 -21.51 -23.81
CA ALA A 331 66.93 -22.54 -24.65
C ALA A 331 67.19 -22.05 -26.08
N THR A 332 66.25 -21.33 -26.70
CA THR A 332 66.43 -20.75 -28.04
C THR A 332 67.52 -19.67 -28.06
N ALA A 333 67.60 -18.82 -27.03
CA ALA A 333 68.67 -17.85 -26.88
C ALA A 333 70.05 -18.52 -26.70
N ALA A 334 70.11 -19.62 -25.94
CA ALA A 334 71.33 -20.42 -25.80
C ALA A 334 71.75 -21.07 -27.13
N VAL A 335 70.80 -21.58 -27.93
CA VAL A 335 71.06 -22.10 -29.28
C VAL A 335 71.50 -20.99 -30.23
N ALA A 336 70.89 -19.81 -30.18
CA ALA A 336 71.29 -18.66 -31.00
C ALA A 336 72.70 -18.17 -30.64
N LEU A 337 73.05 -18.11 -29.35
CA LEU A 337 74.42 -17.80 -28.90
C LEU A 337 75.43 -18.87 -29.32
N ALA A 338 75.05 -20.15 -29.28
CA ALA A 338 75.88 -21.25 -29.81
C ALA A 338 76.02 -21.16 -31.34
N GLY A 339 74.99 -20.72 -32.06
CA GLY A 339 75.02 -20.45 -33.49
C GLY A 339 75.92 -19.26 -33.87
N ILE A 340 75.92 -18.19 -33.07
CA ILE A 340 76.85 -17.05 -33.24
C ILE A 340 78.29 -17.51 -32.95
N ALA A 341 78.51 -18.31 -31.89
CA ALA A 341 79.81 -18.92 -31.59
C ALA A 341 80.28 -19.89 -32.69
N ALA A 342 79.36 -20.60 -33.34
CA ALA A 342 79.65 -21.45 -34.50
C ALA A 342 79.89 -20.63 -35.78
N SER A 343 79.25 -19.46 -35.94
CA SER A 343 79.51 -18.54 -37.07
C SER A 343 80.87 -17.83 -36.97
N THR A 344 81.47 -17.77 -35.78
CA THR A 344 82.89 -17.39 -35.61
C THR A 344 83.87 -18.53 -35.91
N ALA A 345 83.38 -19.71 -36.26
CA ALA A 345 84.19 -20.86 -36.71
C ALA A 345 83.92 -21.16 -38.19
N GLU A 346 83.92 -20.13 -39.03
CA GLU A 346 83.89 -20.28 -40.49
C GLU A 346 85.31 -20.55 -41.02
N GLN A 347 85.81 -21.75 -40.71
CA GLN A 347 86.84 -22.42 -41.49
C GLN A 347 86.65 -23.94 -41.35
N GLN A 348 85.68 -24.48 -42.08
CA GLN A 348 85.80 -25.66 -42.95
C GLN A 348 84.42 -26.23 -43.27
N GLY A 349 84.13 -26.29 -44.56
CA GLY A 349 82.87 -26.78 -45.11
C GLY A 349 82.64 -28.27 -44.87
N GLN A 350 81.37 -28.66 -44.98
CA GLN A 350 80.74 -29.98 -44.84
C GLN A 350 79.97 -30.26 -43.52
N GLN A 351 80.11 -29.45 -42.46
CA GLN A 351 79.20 -29.54 -41.28
C GLN A 351 78.01 -28.57 -41.30
N ALA A 352 78.03 -27.54 -42.14
CA ALA A 352 76.96 -26.54 -42.25
C ALA A 352 75.66 -27.09 -42.86
N GLU A 353 75.75 -28.08 -43.75
CA GLU A 353 74.57 -28.66 -44.40
C GLU A 353 73.76 -29.56 -43.45
N ALA A 354 74.44 -30.32 -42.58
CA ALA A 354 73.78 -31.12 -41.55
C ALA A 354 73.11 -30.23 -40.49
N ALA A 355 73.75 -29.13 -40.09
CA ALA A 355 73.17 -28.17 -39.15
C ALA A 355 71.94 -27.45 -39.74
N ALA A 356 71.96 -27.11 -41.03
CA ALA A 356 70.82 -26.52 -41.73
C ALA A 356 69.62 -27.48 -41.81
N ILE A 357 69.87 -28.78 -42.06
CA ILE A 357 68.81 -29.81 -42.07
C ILE A 357 68.24 -30.03 -40.66
N SER A 358 69.08 -30.05 -39.62
CA SER A 358 68.61 -30.16 -38.22
C SER A 358 67.82 -28.92 -37.78
N LEU A 359 68.20 -27.71 -38.20
CA LEU A 359 67.43 -26.49 -37.96
C LEU A 359 66.10 -26.49 -38.70
N ALA A 360 66.06 -26.96 -39.94
CA ALA A 360 64.81 -27.08 -40.70
C ALA A 360 63.84 -28.08 -40.05
N LEU A 361 64.33 -29.21 -39.54
CA LEU A 361 63.52 -30.18 -38.79
C LEU A 361 63.00 -29.59 -37.46
N LEU A 362 63.83 -28.85 -36.72
CA LEU A 362 63.41 -28.17 -35.49
C LEU A 362 62.35 -27.08 -35.75
N VAL A 363 62.47 -26.33 -36.84
CA VAL A 363 61.45 -25.35 -37.26
C VAL A 363 60.15 -26.05 -37.64
N HIS A 364 60.23 -27.19 -38.34
CA HIS A 364 59.04 -27.95 -38.70
C HIS A 364 58.34 -28.58 -37.47
N GLU A 365 59.09 -29.14 -36.52
CA GLU A 365 58.53 -29.65 -35.25
C GLU A 365 57.93 -28.52 -34.40
N SER A 366 58.54 -27.33 -34.42
CA SER A 366 58.00 -26.16 -33.72
C SER A 366 56.68 -25.65 -34.33
N ALA A 367 56.55 -25.73 -35.66
CA ALA A 367 55.33 -25.36 -36.36
C ALA A 367 54.19 -26.34 -36.08
N GLU A 368 54.46 -27.65 -36.11
CA GLU A 368 53.47 -28.67 -35.75
C GLU A 368 53.05 -28.57 -34.27
N ALA A 369 53.98 -28.24 -33.38
CA ALA A 369 53.66 -27.98 -31.97
C ALA A 369 52.78 -26.73 -31.81
N ALA A 370 53.01 -25.67 -32.61
CA ALA A 370 52.18 -24.47 -32.60
C ALA A 370 50.76 -24.74 -33.10
N GLU A 371 50.59 -25.56 -34.15
CA GLU A 371 49.27 -25.99 -34.63
C GLU A 371 48.50 -26.79 -33.57
N ARG A 372 49.14 -27.76 -32.91
CA ARG A 372 48.50 -28.52 -31.82
C ARG A 372 48.08 -27.63 -30.65
N TYR A 373 48.88 -26.62 -30.31
CA TYR A 373 48.51 -25.64 -29.27
C TYR A 373 47.34 -24.75 -29.69
N GLN A 374 47.23 -24.39 -30.98
CA GLN A 374 46.07 -23.66 -31.48
C GLN A 374 44.81 -24.50 -31.47
N GLU A 375 44.91 -25.79 -31.79
CA GLU A 375 43.79 -26.74 -31.70
C GLU A 375 43.32 -26.94 -30.25
N GLU A 376 44.24 -27.13 -29.29
CA GLU A 376 43.90 -27.22 -27.87
C GLU A 376 43.29 -25.92 -27.33
N ALA A 377 43.81 -24.76 -27.73
CA ALA A 377 43.24 -23.47 -27.35
C ALA A 377 41.84 -23.24 -27.95
N ALA A 378 41.59 -23.71 -29.17
CA ALA A 378 40.27 -23.68 -29.79
C ALA A 378 39.28 -24.58 -29.05
N ALA A 379 39.70 -25.80 -28.68
CA ALA A 379 38.89 -26.72 -27.88
C ALA A 379 38.53 -26.13 -26.51
N ALA A 380 39.49 -25.52 -25.81
CA ALA A 380 39.24 -24.87 -24.52
C ALA A 380 38.25 -23.68 -24.61
N ARG A 381 38.31 -22.90 -25.71
CA ARG A 381 37.34 -21.82 -25.97
C ARG A 381 35.94 -22.36 -26.23
N GLN A 382 35.83 -23.49 -26.94
CA GLN A 382 34.56 -24.14 -27.21
C GLN A 382 33.93 -24.71 -25.93
N GLU A 383 34.74 -25.31 -25.05
CA GLU A 383 34.28 -25.80 -23.74
C GLU A 383 33.83 -24.64 -22.82
N ALA A 384 34.57 -23.52 -22.82
CA ALA A 384 34.16 -22.31 -22.09
C ALA A 384 32.87 -21.68 -22.64
N ALA A 385 32.64 -21.73 -23.96
CA ALA A 385 31.40 -21.27 -24.58
C ALA A 385 30.21 -22.16 -24.17
N GLN A 386 30.38 -23.48 -24.19
CA GLN A 386 29.36 -24.43 -23.72
C GLN A 386 29.04 -24.24 -22.23
N ALA A 387 30.03 -23.96 -21.38
CA ALA A 387 29.80 -23.68 -19.97
C ALA A 387 28.98 -22.39 -19.74
N ARG A 388 29.21 -21.34 -20.55
CA ARG A 388 28.42 -20.10 -20.51
C ARG A 388 26.98 -20.31 -20.95
N GLU A 389 26.77 -21.11 -21.99
CA GLU A 389 25.42 -21.45 -22.47
C GLU A 389 24.66 -22.27 -21.42
N ALA A 390 25.32 -23.24 -20.77
CA ALA A 390 24.74 -24.00 -19.67
C ALA A 390 24.36 -23.09 -18.47
N ALA A 391 25.20 -22.12 -18.12
CA ALA A 391 24.90 -21.14 -17.07
C ALA A 391 23.70 -20.24 -17.42
N ALA A 392 23.57 -19.81 -18.68
CA ALA A 392 22.43 -19.04 -19.15
C ALA A 392 21.11 -19.85 -19.07
N VAL A 393 21.15 -21.13 -19.44
CA VAL A 393 19.98 -22.04 -19.32
C VAL A 393 19.58 -22.25 -17.86
N GLN A 394 20.56 -22.31 -16.93
CA GLN A 394 20.28 -22.38 -15.49
C GLN A 394 19.64 -21.09 -14.97
N GLN A 395 20.13 -19.90 -15.37
CA GLN A 395 19.50 -18.63 -14.99
C GLN A 395 18.05 -18.54 -15.52
N GLN A 396 17.79 -19.02 -16.74
CA GLN A 396 16.44 -19.06 -17.29
C GLN A 396 15.52 -19.99 -16.48
N HIS A 397 16.02 -21.14 -16.00
CA HIS A 397 15.27 -22.03 -15.11
C HIS A 397 14.96 -21.38 -13.75
N VAL A 398 15.90 -20.62 -13.17
CA VAL A 398 15.67 -19.87 -11.92
C VAL A 398 14.57 -18.83 -12.11
N GLY A 399 14.58 -18.10 -13.24
CA GLY A 399 13.50 -17.17 -13.58
C GLY A 399 12.13 -17.84 -13.68
N LYS A 400 12.06 -19.02 -14.32
CA LYS A 400 10.81 -19.82 -14.43
C LYS A 400 10.33 -20.32 -13.06
N LEU A 401 11.23 -20.78 -12.18
CA LEU A 401 10.90 -21.22 -10.83
C LEU A 401 10.37 -20.06 -9.97
N MET A 402 11.02 -18.89 -10.02
CA MET A 402 10.54 -17.70 -9.31
C MET A 402 9.16 -17.24 -9.81
N GLY A 403 8.92 -17.32 -11.13
CA GLY A 403 7.61 -17.10 -11.72
C GLY A 403 6.55 -18.06 -11.18
N ALA A 404 6.84 -19.38 -11.19
CA ALA A 404 5.92 -20.39 -10.67
C ALA A 404 5.64 -20.24 -9.16
N VAL A 405 6.63 -19.84 -8.36
CA VAL A 405 6.43 -19.55 -6.92
C VAL A 405 5.54 -18.33 -6.72
N TRP A 406 5.72 -17.28 -7.53
CA TRP A 406 4.86 -16.10 -7.48
C TRP A 406 3.42 -16.42 -7.90
N GLU A 407 3.25 -17.26 -8.92
CA GLU A 407 1.96 -17.73 -9.40
C GLU A 407 1.26 -18.63 -8.38
N LEU A 408 1.99 -19.52 -7.70
CA LEU A 408 1.49 -20.32 -6.58
C LEU A 408 1.04 -19.45 -5.40
N MET A 409 1.81 -18.41 -5.04
CA MET A 409 1.39 -17.45 -4.01
C MET A 409 0.11 -16.72 -4.41
N ARG A 410 -0.03 -16.38 -5.69
CA ARG A 410 -1.22 -15.72 -6.24
C ARG A 410 -2.43 -16.65 -6.22
N THR A 411 -2.29 -17.92 -6.61
CA THR A 411 -3.38 -18.91 -6.57
C THR A 411 -3.78 -19.25 -5.16
N CYS A 412 -2.84 -19.45 -4.22
CA CYS A 412 -3.19 -19.69 -2.81
C CYS A 412 -3.96 -18.52 -2.19
N ASN A 413 -3.63 -17.27 -2.55
CA ASN A 413 -4.37 -16.09 -2.10
C ASN A 413 -5.78 -16.05 -2.73
N HIS A 414 -5.90 -16.43 -4.00
CA HIS A 414 -7.18 -16.52 -4.69
C HIS A 414 -8.07 -17.64 -4.16
N ASP A 415 -7.51 -18.82 -3.89
CA ASP A 415 -8.21 -19.98 -3.34
C ASP A 415 -8.64 -19.73 -1.88
N LEU A 416 -7.84 -18.99 -1.10
CA LEU A 416 -8.24 -18.53 0.24
C LEU A 416 -9.45 -17.58 0.16
N CYS A 417 -9.45 -16.62 -0.78
CA CYS A 417 -10.60 -15.76 -1.04
C CYS A 417 -11.81 -16.55 -1.53
N ALA A 418 -11.62 -17.51 -2.44
CA ALA A 418 -12.68 -18.34 -3.00
C ALA A 418 -13.28 -19.29 -1.96
N ALA A 419 -12.47 -19.84 -1.04
CA ALA A 419 -12.94 -20.70 0.05
C ALA A 419 -13.75 -19.94 1.11
N LEU A 420 -13.45 -18.66 1.35
CA LEU A 420 -14.20 -17.80 2.28
C LEU A 420 -15.53 -17.32 1.70
N THR A 421 -15.64 -17.23 0.38
CA THR A 421 -16.83 -16.71 -0.33
C THR A 421 -18.12 -17.53 -0.11
N PRO A 422 -18.15 -18.88 -0.19
CA PRO A 422 -19.36 -19.67 0.06
C PRO A 422 -19.78 -19.69 1.54
N HIS A 423 -18.85 -19.49 2.49
CA HIS A 423 -19.21 -19.36 3.90
C HIS A 423 -19.88 -18.01 4.21
N LEU A 424 -19.50 -16.95 3.49
CA LEU A 424 -20.19 -15.65 3.54
C LEU A 424 -21.57 -15.74 2.86
N ALA A 425 -21.68 -16.42 1.72
CA ALA A 425 -22.96 -16.61 1.03
C ALA A 425 -23.95 -17.54 1.78
N ALA A 426 -23.45 -18.57 2.48
CA ALA A 426 -24.28 -19.47 3.29
C ALA A 426 -24.86 -18.77 4.53
N ALA A 427 -24.15 -17.77 5.09
CA ALA A 427 -24.68 -16.94 6.17
C ALA A 427 -25.82 -16.01 5.70
N GLU A 428 -25.89 -15.68 4.41
CA GLU A 428 -26.95 -14.88 3.81
C GLU A 428 -28.19 -15.72 3.43
N GLY A 429 -28.01 -16.98 3.00
CA GLY A 429 -29.10 -17.86 2.59
C GLY A 429 -30.03 -18.32 3.73
N VAL A 430 -29.50 -18.56 4.93
CA VAL A 430 -30.30 -19.02 6.10
C VAL A 430 -31.28 -17.94 6.60
N ALA A 431 -31.07 -16.67 6.25
CA ALA A 431 -31.97 -15.58 6.63
C ALA A 431 -33.20 -15.44 5.71
N VAL A 432 -33.16 -16.01 4.50
CA VAL A 432 -34.25 -15.85 3.51
C VAL A 432 -35.29 -16.98 3.62
N GLU A 433 -34.88 -18.17 4.05
CA GLU A 433 -35.77 -19.34 4.14
C GLU A 433 -36.66 -19.35 5.41
N ALA A 434 -36.35 -18.52 6.41
CA ALA A 434 -37.21 -18.30 7.58
C ALA A 434 -38.41 -17.38 7.31
N ALA A 435 -38.51 -16.79 6.11
CA ALA A 435 -39.55 -15.82 5.76
C ALA A 435 -40.68 -16.37 4.85
N ALA A 436 -40.65 -17.66 4.45
CA ALA A 436 -41.59 -18.21 3.50
C ALA A 436 -42.34 -19.48 3.99
N ALA A 437 -43.64 -19.29 4.30
CA ALA A 437 -44.79 -20.22 4.28
C ALA A 437 -45.48 -20.57 5.65
N PRO A 438 -46.81 -20.80 5.68
CA PRO A 438 -47.87 -20.00 5.04
C PRO A 438 -49.05 -19.69 5.99
N ALA A 439 -49.69 -18.53 5.78
CA ALA A 439 -50.97 -18.19 6.38
C ALA A 439 -52.11 -18.77 5.51
N ALA A 440 -52.74 -19.84 6.00
CA ALA A 440 -54.00 -20.35 5.47
C ALA A 440 -54.98 -20.53 6.63
N ALA A 441 -56.01 -19.67 6.71
CA ALA A 441 -57.39 -19.99 7.09
C ALA A 441 -58.21 -18.73 7.45
N ALA A 442 -59.43 -18.69 6.89
CA ALA A 442 -60.66 -18.08 7.42
C ALA A 442 -60.96 -16.58 7.14
N GLU A 443 -61.65 -16.36 6.01
CA GLU A 443 -62.87 -15.52 5.87
C GLU A 443 -64.09 -16.18 6.59
N PRO A 444 -65.34 -15.62 6.65
CA PRO A 444 -65.86 -14.31 6.18
C PRO A 444 -66.91 -13.62 7.12
N GLN A 445 -67.30 -12.35 6.81
CA GLN A 445 -68.66 -11.76 6.84
C GLN A 445 -68.55 -10.24 6.54
N ALA A 446 -68.96 -9.70 5.38
CA ALA A 446 -70.30 -9.51 4.80
C ALA A 446 -71.08 -8.29 5.36
N ALA A 447 -71.21 -7.24 4.52
CA ALA A 447 -72.36 -6.34 4.28
C ALA A 447 -71.84 -4.94 3.83
N ALA A 448 -71.79 -4.66 2.53
CA ALA A 448 -72.88 -4.20 1.64
C ALA A 448 -73.07 -2.67 1.66
N GLY A 449 -72.92 -2.05 0.48
CA GLY A 449 -73.22 -0.65 0.23
C GLY A 449 -72.59 -0.13 -1.06
N GLU A 450 -73.17 -0.52 -2.22
CA GLU A 450 -73.03 0.14 -3.53
C GLU A 450 -73.24 1.67 -3.41
N VAL A 451 -72.67 2.53 -4.26
CA VAL A 451 -73.27 2.93 -5.55
C VAL A 451 -72.27 3.75 -6.39
N ALA A 452 -72.19 3.39 -7.67
CA ALA A 452 -71.92 4.16 -8.90
C ALA A 452 -70.61 4.97 -9.10
N ALA A 453 -69.87 4.54 -10.13
CA ALA A 453 -69.05 5.37 -11.02
C ALA A 453 -69.94 6.04 -12.11
N PRO A 454 -69.43 6.71 -13.18
CA PRO A 454 -68.08 7.24 -13.45
C PRO A 454 -68.08 8.67 -14.07
N LEU A 455 -66.88 9.10 -14.48
CA LEU A 455 -66.60 9.81 -15.76
C LEU A 455 -66.39 11.33 -15.74
N VAL A 456 -65.26 11.71 -16.37
CA VAL A 456 -64.99 12.84 -17.28
C VAL A 456 -63.70 13.59 -16.96
N ALA A 457 -62.83 13.53 -17.96
CA ALA A 457 -61.57 14.22 -18.13
C ALA A 457 -61.73 15.75 -18.28
N ALA A 458 -60.66 16.50 -18.00
CA ALA A 458 -60.14 17.50 -18.94
C ALA A 458 -58.82 18.08 -18.41
N ALA A 459 -57.78 17.92 -19.22
CA ALA A 459 -56.61 18.77 -19.25
C ALA A 459 -57.00 20.17 -19.77
N GLY A 460 -56.25 21.19 -19.36
CA GLY A 460 -56.42 22.56 -19.86
C GLY A 460 -55.32 23.48 -19.33
N GLU A 461 -54.20 23.50 -20.05
CA GLU A 461 -53.21 24.57 -20.02
C GLU A 461 -53.85 25.91 -20.41
N ALA A 462 -53.42 27.01 -19.78
CA ALA A 462 -53.29 28.31 -20.44
C ALA A 462 -52.43 29.27 -19.63
N THR A 463 -51.36 29.71 -20.28
CA THR A 463 -50.43 30.77 -19.91
C THR A 463 -50.95 32.16 -20.32
N THR A 464 -50.29 33.17 -19.74
CA THR A 464 -50.07 34.55 -20.21
C THR A 464 -51.05 35.69 -19.87
N ALA A 465 -50.42 36.69 -19.21
CA ALA A 465 -50.44 38.13 -19.47
C ALA A 465 -51.69 38.96 -19.15
N ALA A 466 -51.53 39.88 -18.19
CA ALA A 466 -51.78 41.30 -18.44
C ALA A 466 -51.09 42.17 -17.37
N ALA A 467 -50.40 43.20 -17.83
CA ALA A 467 -49.73 44.22 -17.06
C ALA A 467 -50.63 45.46 -16.87
N ALA A 468 -50.14 46.34 -16.00
CA ALA A 468 -50.34 47.80 -15.93
C ALA A 468 -51.52 48.34 -15.10
N ALA A 469 -51.16 49.09 -14.05
CA ALA A 469 -51.60 50.47 -13.73
C ALA A 469 -51.15 50.82 -12.29
N THR A 470 -50.07 51.57 -12.13
CA THR A 470 -50.04 53.02 -11.79
C THR A 470 -50.62 53.38 -10.41
N GLY A 471 -49.78 53.98 -9.56
CA GLY A 471 -50.18 54.53 -8.26
C GLY A 471 -49.01 55.18 -7.51
N GLU A 472 -48.57 56.31 -8.03
CA GLU A 472 -47.56 57.23 -7.51
C GLU A 472 -48.17 58.21 -6.48
N ALA A 473 -47.37 58.66 -5.50
CA ALA A 473 -47.46 59.85 -4.62
C ALA A 473 -47.33 59.46 -3.13
N ALA A 474 -46.27 59.77 -2.38
CA ALA A 474 -45.73 61.08 -1.94
C ALA A 474 -45.54 60.95 -0.40
N ALA A 475 -44.31 60.99 0.13
CA ALA A 475 -43.69 62.16 0.80
C ALA A 475 -44.56 62.72 1.96
N ALA A 476 -44.12 62.94 3.20
CA ALA A 476 -42.83 63.37 3.73
C ALA A 476 -42.86 63.29 5.30
N PRO A 477 -41.80 63.71 6.02
CA PRO A 477 -41.44 63.25 7.39
C PRO A 477 -41.63 64.30 8.52
N ALA A 478 -41.49 63.87 9.79
CA ALA A 478 -40.92 64.60 10.94
C ALA A 478 -41.22 63.80 12.24
N ALA A 479 -40.20 63.30 12.95
CA ALA A 479 -39.55 63.89 14.13
C ALA A 479 -40.38 63.84 15.43
N ALA A 480 -39.87 63.12 16.45
CA ALA A 480 -39.62 63.61 17.83
C ALA A 480 -39.61 62.47 18.89
N ALA A 481 -38.55 62.49 19.71
CA ALA A 481 -38.47 62.21 21.15
C ALA A 481 -39.03 60.88 21.74
N GLY A 482 -38.15 60.16 22.45
CA GLY A 482 -38.50 59.07 23.39
C GLY A 482 -39.27 59.55 24.63
N PRO A 483 -39.70 58.65 25.55
CA PRO A 483 -38.74 57.98 26.45
C PRO A 483 -39.16 56.55 26.94
N GLN A 484 -38.34 55.97 27.84
CA GLN A 484 -38.63 54.86 28.77
C GLN A 484 -38.69 53.43 28.18
N GLN A 485 -37.67 52.59 28.36
CA GLN A 485 -37.35 51.85 29.61
C GLN A 485 -38.49 50.94 30.09
N ARG A 486 -38.75 49.82 29.37
CA ARG A 486 -39.46 48.62 29.90
C ARG A 486 -39.45 47.42 28.93
N GLU A 487 -38.28 46.98 28.45
CA GLU A 487 -38.18 45.70 27.72
C GLU A 487 -37.01 44.86 28.24
N ALA A 488 -37.17 44.37 29.46
CA ALA A 488 -36.33 43.32 30.01
C ALA A 488 -37.25 42.23 30.57
N SER A 489 -37.99 41.53 29.69
CA SER A 489 -38.68 40.26 30.01
C SER A 489 -39.34 39.62 28.78
N GLN A 490 -38.61 39.49 27.66
CA GLN A 490 -38.97 38.52 26.61
C GLN A 490 -37.70 37.95 25.98
N ARG A 491 -36.86 37.29 26.80
CA ARG A 491 -35.93 36.31 26.23
C ARG A 491 -36.79 35.14 25.79
N SER A 492 -36.92 34.97 24.48
CA SER A 492 -37.61 33.83 23.88
C SER A 492 -37.12 32.54 24.54
N PRO A 493 -38.01 31.61 24.94
CA PRO A 493 -37.61 30.32 25.52
C PRO A 493 -36.60 29.55 24.64
N GLY A 494 -36.51 29.88 23.34
CA GLY A 494 -35.51 29.33 22.43
C GLY A 494 -34.05 29.72 22.75
N SER A 495 -33.77 30.91 23.28
CA SER A 495 -32.38 31.34 23.56
C SER A 495 -31.81 30.67 24.81
N GLN A 496 -32.67 30.32 25.77
CA GLN A 496 -32.26 29.69 27.03
C GLN A 496 -31.88 28.22 26.83
N TRP A 497 -32.61 27.51 25.96
CA TRP A 497 -32.26 26.15 25.57
C TRP A 497 -30.96 26.10 24.75
N GLN A 498 -30.73 27.06 23.85
CA GLN A 498 -29.46 27.16 23.10
C GLN A 498 -28.24 27.38 24.01
N GLN A 499 -28.39 28.22 25.05
CA GLN A 499 -27.32 28.45 26.03
C GLN A 499 -27.03 27.20 26.87
N GLN A 500 -28.06 26.48 27.29
CA GLN A 500 -27.86 25.23 28.03
C GLN A 500 -27.27 24.12 27.18
N LEU A 501 -27.66 24.01 25.90
CA LEU A 501 -27.04 23.06 24.99
C LEU A 501 -25.57 23.38 24.77
N ALA A 502 -25.22 24.67 24.67
CA ALA A 502 -23.84 25.12 24.55
C ALA A 502 -23.02 24.78 25.81
N ASP A 503 -23.57 24.97 27.00
CA ASP A 503 -22.91 24.65 28.27
C ASP A 503 -22.72 23.13 28.46
N VAL A 504 -23.69 22.31 28.08
CA VAL A 504 -23.58 20.84 28.12
C VAL A 504 -22.56 20.33 27.11
N LEU A 505 -22.53 20.88 25.89
CA LEU A 505 -21.50 20.55 24.91
C LEU A 505 -20.10 20.99 25.36
N LEU A 506 -19.99 22.11 26.09
CA LEU A 506 -18.74 22.56 26.71
C LEU A 506 -18.29 21.63 27.84
N GLN A 507 -19.21 21.14 28.67
CA GLN A 507 -18.91 20.15 29.72
C GLN A 507 -18.48 18.81 29.14
N LEU A 508 -19.18 18.28 28.13
CA LEU A 508 -18.78 17.04 27.45
C LEU A 508 -17.41 17.17 26.77
N ARG A 509 -17.13 18.33 26.16
CA ARG A 509 -15.81 18.61 25.57
C ARG A 509 -14.72 18.78 26.62
N ALA A 510 -15.06 19.17 27.84
CA ALA A 510 -14.14 19.24 28.98
C ALA A 510 -13.85 17.85 29.56
N GLU A 511 -14.80 16.91 29.52
CA GLU A 511 -14.65 15.52 29.98
C GLU A 511 -13.97 14.60 28.95
N GLU A 512 -14.14 14.84 27.65
CA GLU A 512 -13.46 14.06 26.60
C GLU A 512 -11.98 14.42 26.45
N ARG A 513 -11.61 15.67 26.77
CA ARG A 513 -10.21 16.14 26.72
C ARG A 513 -9.23 15.30 27.56
N PRO A 514 -9.48 15.00 28.85
CA PRO A 514 -8.56 14.22 29.66
C PRO A 514 -8.38 12.78 29.15
N GLN A 515 -9.44 12.15 28.64
CA GLN A 515 -9.34 10.79 28.08
C GLN A 515 -8.53 10.77 26.77
N ALA A 516 -8.74 11.76 25.89
CA ALA A 516 -7.97 11.88 24.66
C ALA A 516 -6.48 12.16 24.93
N THR A 517 -6.17 13.00 25.93
CA THR A 517 -4.78 13.24 26.35
C THR A 517 -4.14 12.00 26.96
N GLU A 518 -4.86 11.25 27.79
CA GLU A 518 -4.32 10.02 28.41
C GLU A 518 -4.06 8.92 27.36
N GLN A 519 -4.96 8.77 26.38
CA GLN A 519 -4.73 7.86 25.25
C GLN A 519 -3.54 8.28 24.39
N PHE A 520 -3.36 9.58 24.14
CA PHE A 520 -2.22 10.12 23.42
C PHE A 520 -0.91 9.87 24.18
N GLU A 521 -0.88 10.11 25.49
CA GLU A 521 0.28 9.83 26.35
C GLU A 521 0.64 8.35 26.37
N ARG A 522 -0.36 7.45 26.47
CA ARG A 522 -0.14 6.00 26.39
C ARG A 522 0.41 5.57 25.02
N ARG A 523 0.04 6.23 23.92
CA ARG A 523 0.62 5.99 22.59
C ARG A 523 2.06 6.48 22.51
N GLN A 524 2.33 7.69 22.98
CA GLN A 524 3.68 8.25 23.09
C GLN A 524 4.61 7.37 23.93
N GLN A 525 4.14 6.89 25.09
CA GLN A 525 4.91 6.01 25.97
C GLN A 525 5.23 4.67 25.29
N ARG A 526 4.27 4.07 24.59
CA ARG A 526 4.50 2.85 23.80
C ARG A 526 5.51 3.06 22.67
N GLN A 527 5.49 4.22 22.01
CA GLN A 527 6.49 4.55 21.00
C GLN A 527 7.89 4.70 21.60
N ARG A 528 8.02 5.35 22.77
CA ARG A 528 9.30 5.46 23.49
C ARG A 528 9.84 4.09 23.92
N GLN A 529 8.99 3.21 24.43
CA GLN A 529 9.38 1.84 24.79
C GLN A 529 9.86 1.05 23.57
N ARG A 530 9.13 1.11 22.44
CA ARG A 530 9.56 0.45 21.19
C ARG A 530 10.89 1.00 20.68
N TRP A 531 11.11 2.31 20.81
CA TRP A 531 12.36 2.95 20.42
C TRP A 531 13.53 2.49 21.32
N GLN A 532 13.34 2.43 22.64
CA GLN A 532 14.33 1.90 23.59
C GLN A 532 14.66 0.42 23.31
N GLN A 533 13.66 -0.41 23.03
CA GLN A 533 13.88 -1.81 22.65
C GLN A 533 14.69 -1.96 21.36
N ARG A 534 14.46 -1.09 20.36
CA ARG A 534 15.26 -1.07 19.13
C ARG A 534 16.71 -0.66 19.37
N GLN A 535 16.95 0.30 20.26
CA GLN A 535 18.31 0.69 20.65
C GLN A 535 19.04 -0.46 21.34
N GLN A 536 18.42 -1.10 22.35
CA GLN A 536 19.01 -2.26 23.02
C GLN A 536 19.29 -3.42 22.06
N ALA A 537 18.38 -3.68 21.11
CA ALA A 537 18.59 -4.71 20.09
C ALA A 537 19.73 -4.36 19.12
N ALA A 538 19.93 -3.08 18.80
CA ALA A 538 21.05 -2.62 17.98
C ALA A 538 22.39 -2.76 18.71
N GLU A 539 22.47 -2.35 19.98
CA GLU A 539 23.66 -2.51 20.83
C GLU A 539 24.03 -3.99 20.99
N LEU A 540 23.05 -4.89 21.16
CA LEU A 540 23.29 -6.32 21.25
C LEU A 540 23.84 -6.91 19.94
N ARG A 541 23.39 -6.41 18.79
CA ARG A 541 23.91 -6.82 17.47
C ARG A 541 25.33 -6.33 17.26
N GLU A 542 25.63 -5.07 17.61
CA GLU A 542 26.97 -4.51 17.52
C GLU A 542 27.95 -5.28 18.42
N ALA A 543 27.55 -5.60 19.66
CA ALA A 543 28.36 -6.43 20.56
C ALA A 543 28.61 -7.85 20.01
N GLN A 544 27.60 -8.47 19.37
CA GLN A 544 27.76 -9.77 18.72
C GLN A 544 28.69 -9.70 17.50
N GLU A 545 28.62 -8.64 16.71
CA GLU A 545 29.51 -8.40 15.58
C GLU A 545 30.96 -8.18 16.05
N GLU A 546 31.18 -7.38 17.09
CA GLU A 546 32.50 -7.22 17.70
C GLU A 546 33.06 -8.56 18.19
N GLN A 547 32.23 -9.38 18.84
CA GLN A 547 32.65 -10.71 19.30
C GLN A 547 33.04 -11.61 18.12
N ARG A 548 32.28 -11.61 17.02
CA ARG A 548 32.62 -12.33 15.78
C ARG A 548 33.93 -11.82 15.19
N GLN A 549 34.14 -10.51 15.13
CA GLN A 549 35.39 -9.93 14.63
C GLN A 549 36.59 -10.32 15.51
N ARG A 550 36.43 -10.34 16.85
CA ARG A 550 37.48 -10.81 17.77
C ARG A 550 37.82 -12.28 17.53
N GLN A 551 36.82 -13.14 17.32
CA GLN A 551 37.04 -14.55 16.99
C GLN A 551 37.77 -14.72 15.65
N GLN A 552 37.37 -13.98 14.61
CA GLN A 552 38.06 -14.00 13.31
C GLN A 552 39.51 -13.53 13.40
N ARG A 553 39.77 -12.45 14.16
CA ARG A 553 41.14 -11.97 14.41
C ARG A 553 41.98 -13.02 15.15
N ALA A 554 41.43 -13.67 16.15
CA ALA A 554 42.10 -14.75 16.88
C ALA A 554 42.42 -15.96 15.97
N GLN A 555 41.48 -16.37 15.11
CA GLN A 555 41.71 -17.43 14.13
C GLN A 555 42.80 -17.07 13.12
N ARG A 556 42.79 -15.84 12.58
CA ARG A 556 43.87 -15.35 11.69
C ARG A 556 45.23 -15.36 12.38
N GLN A 557 45.31 -14.94 13.65
CA GLN A 557 46.56 -14.99 14.40
C GLN A 557 47.05 -16.43 14.61
N GLN A 558 46.16 -17.39 14.88
CA GLN A 558 46.53 -18.80 14.97
C GLN A 558 47.05 -19.35 13.63
N GLN A 559 46.43 -19.00 12.50
CA GLN A 559 46.90 -19.39 11.17
C GLN A 559 48.30 -18.83 10.88
N LEU A 560 48.53 -17.55 11.19
CA LEU A 560 49.84 -16.91 11.02
C LEU A 560 50.93 -17.58 11.89
N GLN A 561 50.60 -18.10 13.07
CA GLN A 561 51.53 -18.85 13.91
C GLN A 561 51.80 -20.27 13.38
N ARG A 562 50.83 -20.92 12.71
CA ARG A 562 50.99 -22.25 12.12
C ARG A 562 51.79 -22.25 10.81
N ALA A 563 51.61 -21.22 9.98
CA ALA A 563 52.28 -21.09 8.68
C ALA A 563 53.82 -21.31 8.72
N PRO A 564 54.61 -20.71 9.64
CA PRO A 564 56.06 -20.96 9.68
C PRO A 564 56.41 -22.38 10.15
N GLN A 565 55.59 -23.01 11.00
CA GLN A 565 55.80 -24.41 11.40
C GLN A 565 55.56 -25.36 10.24
N GLU A 566 54.51 -25.12 9.45
CA GLU A 566 54.21 -25.90 8.25
C GLU A 566 55.29 -25.72 7.18
N ARG A 567 55.74 -24.48 6.93
CA ARG A 567 56.89 -24.21 6.05
C ARG A 567 58.15 -24.98 6.49
N ARG A 568 58.45 -25.01 7.80
CA ARG A 568 59.58 -25.80 8.33
C ARG A 568 59.39 -27.31 8.12
N LYS A 569 58.17 -27.84 8.28
CA LYS A 569 57.86 -29.26 8.03
C LYS A 569 58.03 -29.60 6.54
N GLN A 570 57.50 -28.78 5.65
CA GLN A 570 57.64 -28.95 4.19
C GLN A 570 59.11 -28.88 3.77
N GLN A 571 59.88 -27.92 4.29
CA GLN A 571 61.30 -27.80 3.98
C GLN A 571 62.11 -29.01 4.48
N ARG A 572 61.74 -29.60 5.64
CA ARG A 572 62.32 -30.87 6.11
C ARG A 572 61.94 -32.06 5.22
N GLN A 573 60.71 -32.11 4.71
CA GLN A 573 60.28 -33.14 3.76
C GLN A 573 61.03 -33.04 2.44
N GLN A 574 61.18 -31.83 1.88
CA GLN A 574 61.96 -31.59 0.66
C GLN A 574 63.44 -31.96 0.83
N LYS A 575 64.07 -31.64 1.97
CA LYS A 575 65.44 -32.09 2.27
C LYS A 575 65.55 -33.61 2.35
N ARG A 576 64.55 -34.30 2.90
CA ARG A 576 64.50 -35.77 2.98
C ARG A 576 64.29 -36.42 1.60
N SER A 577 63.45 -35.87 0.74
CA SER A 577 63.27 -36.38 -0.63
C SER A 577 64.52 -36.13 -1.50
N GLY A 578 65.15 -34.96 -1.39
CA GLY A 578 66.41 -34.65 -2.07
C GLY A 578 67.57 -35.57 -1.65
N GLN A 579 67.70 -35.88 -0.35
CA GLN A 579 68.70 -36.86 0.11
C GLN A 579 68.42 -38.29 -0.39
N LYS A 580 67.14 -38.69 -0.49
CA LYS A 580 66.78 -40.01 -1.06
C LYS A 580 67.12 -40.09 -2.55
N GLN A 581 66.85 -39.04 -3.32
CA GLN A 581 67.22 -38.98 -4.74
C GLN A 581 68.74 -38.96 -4.94
N SER A 582 69.48 -38.20 -4.13
CA SER A 582 70.94 -38.15 -4.20
C SER A 582 71.61 -39.47 -3.77
N LYS A 583 71.04 -40.19 -2.80
CA LYS A 583 71.46 -41.59 -2.49
C LYS A 583 71.11 -42.57 -3.61
N ARG A 584 69.98 -42.39 -4.30
CA ARG A 584 69.59 -43.25 -5.44
C ARG A 584 70.50 -43.03 -6.66
N LEU A 585 70.91 -41.79 -6.91
CA LEU A 585 71.88 -41.42 -7.96
C LEU A 585 73.32 -41.85 -7.66
N LYS A 586 73.70 -42.04 -6.39
CA LYS A 586 75.03 -42.59 -6.00
C LYS A 586 75.08 -44.12 -5.91
N LEU A 587 73.95 -44.80 -6.13
CA LEU A 587 73.85 -46.27 -6.14
C LEU A 587 73.56 -46.82 -7.55
N GLN A 588 73.49 -45.96 -8.56
CA GLN A 588 73.63 -46.31 -9.97
C GLN A 588 75.06 -45.93 -10.38
N ASP A 589 75.78 -46.87 -10.99
CA ASP A 589 77.22 -46.90 -11.30
C ASP A 589 78.16 -47.22 -10.11
N PRO A 590 78.65 -48.47 -10.06
CA PRO A 590 79.72 -48.86 -10.97
C PRO A 590 79.50 -50.26 -11.56
N THR A 591 78.95 -50.37 -12.77
CA THR A 591 79.07 -51.62 -13.55
C THR A 591 78.83 -51.34 -15.03
N GLN A 592 79.78 -50.66 -15.68
CA GLN A 592 80.06 -50.79 -17.13
C GLN A 592 81.28 -49.95 -17.52
N GLN A 593 82.46 -50.33 -17.01
CA GLN A 593 83.73 -49.97 -17.61
C GLN A 593 84.48 -51.27 -17.88
N GLY A 594 84.13 -51.90 -19.00
CA GLY A 594 84.74 -53.12 -19.49
C GLY A 594 84.06 -53.52 -20.78
N GLN A 595 84.87 -53.62 -21.85
CA GLN A 595 84.51 -53.99 -23.23
C GLN A 595 84.14 -52.81 -24.15
N ARG A 596 85.15 -52.26 -24.82
CA ARG A 596 85.29 -52.39 -26.29
C ARG A 596 86.63 -51.82 -26.74
N GLU A 597 87.65 -52.68 -26.73
CA GLU A 597 88.64 -52.75 -27.80
C GLU A 597 88.01 -53.58 -28.93
N GLY A 598 88.25 -53.19 -30.18
CA GLY A 598 87.73 -53.81 -31.41
C GLY A 598 87.44 -52.78 -32.48
#